data_AF-A0A1B6IKJ7-F1
#
_entry.id   AF-A0A1B6IKJ7-F1
#
_cell.length_a   1.000
_cell.length_b   1.000
_cell.length_c   1.000
_cell.angle_alpha   90.00
_cell.angle_beta   90.00
_cell.angle_gamma   90.00
#
_symmetry.space_group_name_H-M   'P 1'
#
loop_
_entity.id
_entity.type
_entity.pdbx_description
1 polymer ?
#
loop_
_entity_poly.entity_id
_entity_poly.type
_entity_poly.pdbx_seq_one_letter_code
_entity_poly.pdbx_strand_id
1 'polypeptide(L)'
;MIDNCYRFGAVSGRSGAIVAKFVRKLDMEAFLEKRRQKINVSSQDLGYMAGESTPVYVNESLTKAKRLLLNAARQVKADKHYTFLWVKNGEFVCGRTKGSVM
;
A
#
# COMPACT_ATOMS: atom_id res chain seq x y z
N MET A 1 12.94 -12.93 -2.02
CA MET A 1 14.27 -12.34 -1.73
C MET A 1 14.32 -10.89 -2.21
N ILE A 2 14.94 -9.99 -1.45
CA ILE A 2 15.06 -8.56 -1.78
C ILE A 2 16.26 -8.37 -2.72
N ASP A 3 16.07 -7.63 -3.81
CA ASP A 3 17.07 -7.27 -4.81
C ASP A 3 17.78 -5.96 -4.43
N ASN A 4 17.00 -4.92 -4.12
CA ASN A 4 17.52 -3.61 -3.75
C ASN A 4 16.59 -2.93 -2.73
N CYS A 5 17.15 -2.11 -1.85
CA CYS A 5 16.41 -1.35 -0.85
C CYS A 5 17.07 0.01 -0.63
N TYR A 6 16.30 1.10 -0.76
CA TYR A 6 16.81 2.46 -0.54
C TYR A 6 15.73 3.37 0.05
N ARG A 7 16.15 4.52 0.58
CA ARG A 7 15.23 5.55 1.07
C ARG A 7 14.97 6.58 -0.02
N PHE A 8 13.71 6.93 -0.23
CA PHE A 8 13.26 7.93 -1.18
C PHE A 8 12.59 9.10 -0.47
N GLY A 9 12.93 10.32 -0.88
CA GLY A 9 12.27 11.54 -0.41
C GLY A 9 12.48 11.83 1.08
N ALA A 10 13.69 11.61 1.59
CA ALA A 10 14.05 12.12 2.92
C ALA A 10 14.00 13.66 2.88
N VAL A 11 13.08 14.24 3.66
CA VAL A 11 12.95 15.69 3.86
C VAL A 11 13.39 15.96 5.30
N SER A 12 14.08 17.08 5.55
CA SER A 12 14.60 17.43 6.88
C SER A 12 13.57 17.18 7.99
N GLY A 13 13.89 16.30 8.94
CA GLY A 13 13.01 15.95 10.05
C GLY A 13 12.02 14.80 9.82
N ARG A 14 11.99 14.18 8.63
CA ARG A 14 11.21 12.95 8.38
C ARG A 14 12.03 11.90 7.64
N SER A 15 12.03 10.68 8.19
CA SER A 15 12.60 9.52 7.50
C SER A 15 11.89 9.31 6.16
N GLY A 16 12.65 9.31 5.07
CA GLY A 16 12.13 9.02 3.74
C GLY A 16 11.51 7.62 3.63
N ALA A 17 10.59 7.46 2.67
CA ALA A 17 9.92 6.19 2.41
C ALA A 17 10.94 5.12 2.00
N ILE A 18 10.77 3.89 2.46
CA ILE A 18 11.61 2.77 2.06
C ILE A 18 11.05 2.17 0.78
N VAL A 19 11.87 2.11 -0.26
CA VAL A 19 11.54 1.46 -1.53
C VAL A 19 12.34 0.17 -1.62
N ALA A 20 11.63 -0.96 -1.55
CA ALA A 20 12.21 -2.29 -1.69
C ALA A 20 11.83 -2.89 -3.05
N LYS A 21 12.82 -3.38 -3.79
CA LYS A 21 12.66 -4.16 -5.01
C LYS A 21 12.88 -5.63 -4.66
N PHE A 22 11.99 -6.49 -5.11
CA PHE A 22 12.11 -7.93 -4.95
C PHE A 22 12.76 -8.54 -6.18
N VAL A 23 13.52 -9.62 -5.98
CA VAL A 23 14.13 -10.39 -7.09
C VAL A 23 13.04 -11.04 -7.94
N ARG A 24 12.02 -11.63 -7.29
CA ARG A 24 10.90 -12.30 -7.95
C ARG A 24 9.59 -11.59 -7.64
N LYS A 25 8.76 -11.46 -8.66
CA LYS A 25 7.40 -10.90 -8.52
C LYS A 25 6.56 -11.69 -7.52
N LEU A 26 6.66 -13.03 -7.55
CA LEU A 26 5.94 -13.92 -6.63
C LEU A 26 6.24 -13.63 -5.15
N ASP A 27 7.49 -13.30 -4.81
CA ASP A 27 7.86 -12.97 -3.43
C ASP A 27 7.24 -11.64 -2.99
N MET A 28 7.17 -10.66 -3.90
CA MET A 28 6.49 -9.39 -3.64
C MET A 28 4.98 -9.59 -3.47
N GLU A 29 4.36 -10.40 -4.34
CA GLU A 29 2.91 -10.68 -4.31
C GLU A 29 2.53 -11.37 -2.99
N ALA A 30 3.26 -12.42 -2.62
CA ALA A 30 3.08 -13.12 -1.35
C ALA A 30 3.27 -12.20 -0.13
N PHE A 31 4.22 -11.28 -0.19
CA PHE A 31 4.44 -10.29 0.87
C PHE A 31 3.24 -9.35 1.03
N LEU A 32 2.71 -8.82 -0.07
CA LEU A 32 1.55 -7.93 -0.05
C LEU A 32 0.27 -8.64 0.36
N GLU A 33 0.11 -9.92 0.00
CA GLU A 33 -1.01 -10.76 0.44
C GLU A 33 -0.99 -10.97 1.95
N LYS A 34 0.17 -11.32 2.52
CA LYS A 34 0.34 -11.41 3.99
C LYS A 34 0.07 -10.08 4.67
N ARG A 35 0.51 -8.96 4.07
CA ARG A 35 0.21 -7.63 4.60
C ARG A 35 -1.29 -7.31 4.58
N ARG A 36 -2.05 -7.78 3.58
CA ARG A 36 -3.51 -7.59 3.57
C ARG A 36 -4.21 -8.33 4.72
N GLN A 37 -3.64 -9.44 5.19
CA GLN A 37 -4.12 -10.16 6.37
C GLN A 37 -3.83 -9.38 7.68
N LYS A 38 -2.69 -8.67 7.76
CA LYS A 38 -2.34 -7.83 8.92
C LYS A 38 -2.54 -6.34 8.63
N ILE A 39 -3.75 -5.85 8.89
CA ILE A 39 -4.20 -4.49 8.52
C ILE A 39 -3.47 -3.38 9.30
N ASN A 40 -3.12 -3.63 10.57
CA ASN A 40 -2.51 -2.64 11.47
C ASN A 40 -1.09 -3.06 11.87
N VAL A 41 -0.12 -2.86 10.99
CA VAL A 41 1.30 -3.07 11.29
C VAL A 41 1.86 -1.81 11.94
N SER A 42 2.43 -1.94 13.13
CA SER A 42 3.11 -0.86 13.85
C SER A 42 4.63 -1.05 13.88
N SER A 43 5.37 -0.03 14.32
CA SER A 43 6.82 -0.13 14.56
C SER A 43 7.16 -1.20 15.60
N GLN A 44 6.33 -1.37 16.62
CA GLN A 44 6.49 -2.40 17.66
C GLN A 44 6.31 -3.81 17.10
N ASP A 45 5.37 -4.01 16.16
CA ASP A 45 5.20 -5.28 15.45
C ASP A 45 6.43 -5.71 14.65
N LEU A 46 7.31 -4.77 14.32
CA LEU A 46 8.58 -4.99 13.61
C LEU A 46 9.77 -5.12 14.57
N GLY A 47 9.53 -5.16 15.89
CA GLY A 47 10.56 -5.28 16.90
C GLY A 47 11.17 -3.95 17.36
N TYR A 48 10.69 -2.80 16.86
CA TYR A 48 11.14 -1.49 17.32
C TYR A 48 10.35 -1.07 18.56
N MET A 49 10.88 -1.44 19.73
CA MET A 49 10.24 -1.15 21.04
C MET A 49 10.63 0.22 21.61
N ALA A 50 11.55 0.94 20.98
CA ALA A 50 11.98 2.26 21.42
C ALA A 50 11.04 3.35 20.83
N GLY A 51 10.39 4.11 21.72
CA GLY A 51 9.55 5.25 21.36
C GLY A 51 8.06 4.93 21.18
N GLU A 52 7.32 5.90 20.62
CA GLU A 52 5.89 5.77 20.36
C GLU A 52 5.60 4.77 19.23
N SER A 53 4.51 4.02 19.35
CA SER A 53 4.08 3.06 18.34
C SER A 53 3.57 3.81 17.11
N THR A 54 4.36 3.81 16.03
CA THR A 54 3.99 4.48 14.78
C THR A 54 3.44 3.48 13.77
N PRO A 55 2.33 3.79 13.07
CA PRO A 55 1.79 2.91 12.04
C PRO A 55 2.73 2.82 10.83
N VAL A 56 2.91 1.61 10.31
CA VAL A 56 3.75 1.33 9.15
C VAL A 56 2.86 1.02 7.95
N TYR A 57 2.97 1.84 6.92
CA TYR A 57 2.24 1.67 5.67
C TYR A 57 3.08 0.95 4.63
N VAL A 58 2.49 -0.10 4.04
CA VAL A 58 3.10 -0.88 2.96
C VAL A 58 2.16 -0.81 1.76
N ASN A 59 2.65 -0.23 0.67
CA ASN A 59 1.90 -0.02 -0.57
C ASN A 59 2.68 -0.56 -1.76
N GLU A 60 1.96 -0.94 -2.83
CA GLU A 60 2.56 -1.27 -4.12
C GLU A 60 3.16 -0.02 -4.78
N SER A 61 4.37 -0.13 -5.32
CA SER A 61 4.98 0.96 -6.08
C SER A 61 4.37 1.03 -7.49
N LEU A 62 3.61 2.09 -7.76
CA LEU A 62 2.98 2.32 -9.06
C LEU A 62 3.85 3.18 -9.97
N THR A 63 3.79 2.92 -11.28
CA THR A 63 4.37 3.81 -12.30
C THR A 63 3.65 5.17 -12.32
N LYS A 64 4.29 6.21 -12.88
CA LYS A 64 3.69 7.55 -12.98
C LYS A 64 2.31 7.52 -13.64
N ALA A 65 2.17 6.82 -14.76
CA ALA A 65 0.89 6.65 -15.46
C ALA A 65 -0.17 5.99 -14.57
N LYS A 66 0.18 4.91 -13.85
CA LYS A 66 -0.74 4.24 -12.93
C LYS A 66 -1.12 5.12 -11.73
N ARG A 67 -0.23 5.99 -11.24
CA ARG A 67 -0.58 6.96 -10.19
C ARG A 67 -1.62 7.99 -10.67
N LEU A 68 -1.52 8.45 -11.92
CA LEU A 68 -2.53 9.32 -12.52
C LEU A 68 -3.88 8.61 -12.60
N LEU A 69 -3.89 7.35 -13.05
CA LEU A 69 -5.11 6.53 -13.08
C LEU A 69 -5.69 6.31 -11.68
N LEU A 70 -4.85 6.08 -10.67
CA LEU A 70 -5.31 5.94 -9.28
C LEU A 70 -5.99 7.23 -8.79
N ASN A 71 -5.44 8.39 -9.12
CA ASN A 71 -6.04 9.67 -8.77
C ASN A 71 -7.39 9.88 -9.47
N ALA A 72 -7.48 9.58 -10.77
CA ALA A 72 -8.73 9.60 -11.50
C ALA A 72 -9.76 8.60 -10.92
N ALA A 73 -9.32 7.39 -10.57
CA ALA A 73 -10.18 6.39 -9.93
C ALA A 73 -10.69 6.86 -8.56
N ARG A 74 -9.90 7.62 -7.79
CA ARG A 74 -10.34 8.25 -6.53
C ARG A 74 -11.42 9.31 -6.75
N GLN A 75 -11.29 10.11 -7.81
CA GLN A 75 -12.32 11.09 -8.19
C GLN A 75 -13.62 10.36 -8.55
N VAL A 76 -13.55 9.37 -9.43
CA VAL A 76 -14.71 8.53 -9.80
C VAL A 76 -15.32 7.83 -8.59
N LYS A 77 -14.49 7.40 -7.62
CA LYS A 77 -14.98 6.82 -6.35
C LYS A 77 -15.87 7.81 -5.60
N ALA A 78 -15.43 9.06 -5.47
CA ALA A 78 -16.18 10.12 -4.81
C ALA A 78 -17.45 10.46 -5.59
N ASP A 79 -17.33 10.71 -6.90
CA ASP A 79 -18.42 11.14 -7.77
C ASP A 79 -19.54 10.10 -7.88
N LYS A 80 -19.18 8.81 -7.94
CA LYS A 80 -20.12 7.70 -8.11
C LYS A 80 -20.42 6.96 -6.81
N HIS A 81 -19.98 7.49 -5.67
CA HIS A 81 -20.17 6.91 -4.33
C HIS A 81 -19.82 5.41 -4.25
N TYR A 82 -18.67 5.03 -4.80
CA TYR A 82 -18.16 3.66 -4.65
C TYR A 82 -17.65 3.44 -3.21
N THR A 83 -17.94 2.26 -2.65
CA THR A 83 -17.57 1.95 -1.25
C THR A 83 -16.07 1.72 -1.11
N PHE A 84 -15.48 0.97 -2.05
CA PHE A 84 -14.08 0.58 -1.99
C PHE A 84 -13.33 0.84 -3.30
N LEU A 85 -12.03 1.09 -3.17
CA LEU A 85 -11.06 1.20 -4.25
C LEU A 85 -9.80 0.47 -3.79
N TRP A 86 -9.45 -0.62 -4.47
CA TRP A 86 -8.28 -1.43 -4.16
C TRP A 86 -7.30 -1.43 -5.33
N VAL A 87 -6.03 -1.59 -4.98
CA VAL A 87 -4.95 -1.82 -5.91
C VAL A 87 -4.44 -3.23 -5.68
N LYS A 88 -4.43 -4.05 -6.73
CA LYS A 88 -3.84 -5.40 -6.69
C LYS A 88 -3.07 -5.63 -7.98
N ASN A 89 -1.78 -5.97 -7.88
CA ASN A 89 -0.93 -6.23 -9.03
C ASN A 89 -0.89 -5.06 -10.03
N GLY A 90 -1.06 -3.83 -9.52
CA GLY A 90 -1.19 -2.63 -10.32
C GLY A 90 -2.47 -2.51 -11.16
N GLU A 91 -3.49 -3.31 -10.88
CA GLU A 91 -4.86 -3.13 -11.38
C GLU A 91 -5.71 -2.43 -10.32
N PHE A 92 -6.70 -1.67 -10.79
CA PHE A 92 -7.61 -0.91 -9.94
C PHE A 92 -8.97 -1.59 -9.92
N VAL A 93 -9.43 -1.97 -8.73
CA VAL A 93 -10.75 -2.58 -8.52
C VAL A 93 -11.58 -1.61 -7.68
N CYS A 94 -12.65 -1.09 -8.27
CA CYS A 94 -13.66 -0.31 -7.56
C CYS A 94 -14.98 -1.06 -7.55
N GLY A 95 -15.66 -1.03 -6.41
CA GLY A 95 -16.98 -1.65 -6.30
C GLY A 95 -17.86 -0.94 -5.30
N ARG A 96 -19.16 -1.17 -5.45
CA ARG A 96 -20.16 -0.82 -4.45
C ARG A 96 -20.42 -2.07 -3.65
N THR A 97 -20.40 -1.98 -2.33
CA THR A 97 -20.98 -3.04 -1.52
C THR A 97 -22.47 -3.03 -1.81
N LYS A 98 -22.97 -3.99 -2.61
CA LYS A 98 -24.40 -4.31 -2.55
C LYS A 98 -24.61 -4.85 -1.15
N GLY A 99 -25.42 -4.16 -0.34
CA GLY A 99 -25.75 -4.62 1.00
C GLY A 99 -26.08 -6.11 0.96
N SER A 100 -25.43 -6.87 1.84
CA SER A 100 -25.88 -8.22 2.17
C SER A 100 -27.35 -8.09 2.56
N VAL A 101 -28.24 -8.63 1.75
CA VAL A 101 -29.61 -8.88 2.20
C VAL A 101 -29.49 -10.02 3.20
N MET A 102 -29.61 -9.69 4.48
CA MET A 102 -30.10 -10.53 5.57
C MET A 102 -30.43 -9.62 6.75
#